data_AF-T1ERG1-F1
#
_entry.id   AF-T1ERG1-F1
#
_cell.length_a   1.000
_cell.length_b   1.000
_cell.length_c   1.000
_cell.angle_alpha   90.00
_cell.angle_beta   90.00
_cell.angle_gamma   90.00
#
_symmetry.space_group_name_H-M   'P 1'
#
loop_
_entity.id
_entity.type
_entity.pdbx_description
1 polymer ?
#
loop_
_entity_poly.entity_id
_entity_poly.type
_entity_poly.pdbx_seq_one_letter_code
_entity_poly.pdbx_strand_id
1 'polypeptide(L)'
;MFHPVIKDRSYSRRIVIPVRYPESYENLLRQDYILQLEDDYANDEDCSICLCSLNNFSDVVFLRKCKHHFHLHCLEQLYSFGKPLKCPYCRRVYKLKYGKCRSGVLETYFAKNELLIRFALRSFEFIFVFKNNEETRRVTTLLMKAWERQLLNTGILNSLTCSYKMLKLEVIKHTLTRLNVFENQLIDSMLYGADDCYYKTPVISNEMYTAVWRRKQPTEPPTLSNESNVIARIMHTCRRLFNPITRVSTGPVAYYTQLTLFPLRITILAFLLYFFYVMFNFNEL
;
A
#
# COMPACT_ATOMS: atom_id res chain seq x y z
N MET A 1 -34.96 -28.40 -19.27
CA MET A 1 -34.57 -27.07 -19.77
C MET A 1 -33.40 -26.58 -18.93
N PHE A 2 -32.22 -26.48 -19.53
CA PHE A 2 -31.01 -26.01 -18.85
C PHE A 2 -31.10 -24.49 -18.67
N HIS A 3 -31.03 -24.01 -17.43
CA HIS A 3 -30.86 -22.59 -17.15
C HIS A 3 -29.51 -22.11 -17.71
N PRO A 4 -29.46 -21.01 -18.48
CA PRO A 4 -28.21 -20.46 -18.93
C PRO A 4 -27.44 -19.92 -17.73
N VAL A 5 -26.27 -20.49 -17.46
CA VAL A 5 -25.28 -19.94 -16.53
C VAL A 5 -24.89 -18.57 -17.06
N ILE A 6 -25.34 -17.51 -16.38
CA ILE A 6 -24.95 -16.13 -16.67
C ILE A 6 -23.43 -16.06 -16.45
N LYS A 7 -22.68 -16.03 -17.55
CA LYS A 7 -21.26 -15.69 -17.58
C LYS A 7 -21.13 -14.23 -17.19
N ASP A 8 -21.20 -13.93 -15.90
CA ASP A 8 -21.06 -12.56 -15.43
C ASP A 8 -19.62 -12.11 -15.73
N ARG A 9 -19.49 -11.06 -16.53
CA ARG A 9 -18.22 -10.53 -17.04
C ARG A 9 -17.46 -9.88 -15.88
N SER A 10 -16.80 -10.71 -15.07
CA SER A 10 -15.86 -10.26 -14.06
C SER A 10 -14.46 -10.23 -14.65
N TYR A 11 -13.76 -9.12 -14.47
CA TYR A 11 -12.33 -9.03 -14.77
C TYR A 11 -11.55 -8.95 -13.47
N SER A 12 -10.38 -9.59 -13.45
CA SER A 12 -9.50 -9.59 -12.30
C SER A 12 -8.08 -9.27 -12.73
N ARG A 13 -7.34 -8.54 -11.90
CA ARG A 13 -5.93 -8.23 -12.14
C ARG A 13 -5.12 -8.58 -10.91
N ARG A 14 -3.95 -9.18 -11.15
CA ARG A 14 -3.04 -9.65 -10.11
C ARG A 14 -1.66 -9.05 -10.33
N ILE A 15 -1.16 -8.35 -9.33
CA ILE A 15 0.12 -7.65 -9.37
C ILE A 15 1.00 -8.16 -8.22
N VAL A 16 2.16 -8.69 -8.56
CA VAL A 16 3.15 -9.14 -7.59
C VAL A 16 4.25 -8.09 -7.47
N ILE A 17 4.64 -7.77 -6.23
CA ILE A 17 5.82 -6.95 -5.94
C ILE A 17 6.93 -7.79 -5.30
N PRO A 18 8.22 -7.49 -5.56
CA PRO A 18 8.70 -6.42 -6.44
C PRO A 18 8.35 -6.70 -7.91
N VAL A 19 8.09 -5.64 -8.67
CA VAL A 19 7.81 -5.76 -10.11
C VAL A 19 9.02 -6.35 -10.83
N ARG A 20 8.76 -7.15 -11.86
CA ARG A 20 9.83 -7.66 -12.74
C ARG A 20 10.40 -6.49 -13.54
N TYR A 21 11.72 -6.51 -13.77
CA TYR A 21 12.42 -5.50 -14.56
C TYR A 21 12.08 -4.06 -14.13
N PRO A 22 12.46 -3.62 -12.92
CA PRO A 22 12.09 -2.30 -12.41
C PRO A 22 12.54 -1.14 -13.32
N GLU A 23 13.55 -1.37 -14.17
CA GLU A 23 14.07 -0.39 -15.13
C GLU A 23 13.40 -0.48 -16.52
N SER A 24 12.35 -1.29 -16.67
CA SER A 24 11.60 -1.36 -17.93
C SER A 24 10.90 -0.03 -18.25
N TYR A 25 10.68 0.21 -19.54
CA TYR A 25 9.93 1.38 -20.00
C TYR A 25 8.57 1.49 -19.33
N GLU A 26 7.84 0.38 -19.23
CA GLU A 26 6.55 0.31 -18.54
C GLU A 26 6.64 0.78 -17.07
N ASN A 27 7.68 0.38 -16.34
CA ASN A 27 7.91 0.80 -14.96
C ASN A 27 8.36 2.25 -14.82
N LEU A 28 9.01 2.79 -15.84
CA LEU A 28 9.36 4.20 -15.96
C LEU A 28 8.11 5.06 -16.17
N LEU A 29 7.16 4.61 -16.99
CA LEU A 29 5.88 5.28 -17.20
C LEU A 29 5.11 5.45 -15.89
N ARG A 30 5.09 4.41 -15.04
CA ARG A 30 4.43 4.42 -13.73
C ARG A 30 4.94 5.52 -12.78
N GLN A 31 6.12 6.09 -13.02
CA GLN A 31 6.71 7.14 -12.17
C GLN A 31 6.22 8.55 -12.49
N ASP A 32 5.34 8.72 -13.49
CA ASP A 32 4.77 10.01 -13.89
C ASP A 32 5.84 11.05 -14.22
N TYR A 33 6.89 10.60 -14.90
CA TYR A 33 7.93 11.48 -15.44
C TYR A 33 7.62 11.96 -16.85
N ILE A 34 6.72 11.29 -17.56
CA ILE A 34 6.23 11.64 -18.88
C ILE A 34 4.76 12.03 -18.72
N LEU A 35 4.42 13.23 -19.20
CA LEU A 35 3.08 13.80 -19.12
C LEU A 35 2.68 14.31 -20.50
N GLN A 36 1.41 14.14 -20.85
CA GLN A 36 0.86 14.67 -22.10
C GLN A 36 0.83 16.20 -22.05
N LEU A 37 1.15 16.83 -23.18
CA LEU A 37 0.98 18.27 -23.35
C LEU A 37 -0.51 18.56 -23.64
N GLU A 38 -1.04 19.63 -23.05
CA GLU A 38 -2.42 20.07 -23.30
C GLU A 38 -2.48 20.90 -24.59
N ASP A 39 -3.59 20.82 -25.33
CA ASP A 39 -3.76 21.33 -26.70
C ASP A 39 -3.58 22.86 -26.86
N ASP A 40 -3.54 23.61 -25.76
CA ASP A 40 -3.42 25.06 -25.76
C ASP A 40 -1.97 25.57 -25.97
N TYR A 41 -1.00 24.68 -26.14
CA TYR A 41 0.41 25.04 -26.27
C TYR A 41 0.91 24.97 -27.71
N ALA A 42 0.81 26.07 -28.46
CA ALA A 42 1.47 26.20 -29.75
C ALA A 42 3.00 26.14 -29.56
N ASN A 43 3.65 25.11 -30.10
CA ASN A 43 5.10 24.98 -30.05
C ASN A 43 5.67 24.75 -31.46
N ASP A 44 6.41 25.73 -31.97
CA ASP A 44 7.14 25.62 -33.24
C ASP A 44 8.48 24.86 -33.08
N GLU A 45 8.70 24.19 -31.95
CA GLU A 45 9.89 23.37 -31.71
C GLU A 45 9.84 22.02 -32.44
N ASP A 46 11.02 21.51 -32.80
CA ASP A 46 11.19 20.16 -33.32
C ASP A 46 11.55 19.17 -32.21
N CYS A 47 11.09 17.93 -32.36
CA CYS A 47 11.49 16.82 -31.50
C CYS A 47 13.00 16.55 -31.68
N SER A 48 13.81 16.79 -30.65
CA SER A 48 15.27 16.55 -30.70
C SER A 48 15.71 15.08 -30.90
N ILE A 49 14.77 14.13 -30.99
CA ILE A 49 15.05 12.71 -31.29
C ILE A 49 14.90 12.42 -32.78
N CYS A 50 13.75 12.76 -33.39
CA CYS A 50 13.47 12.48 -34.80
C CYS A 50 13.70 13.69 -35.73
N LEU A 51 13.90 14.88 -35.16
CA LEU A 51 14.03 16.16 -35.86
C LEU A 51 12.78 16.55 -36.68
N CYS A 52 11.61 16.00 -36.34
CA CYS A 52 10.33 16.40 -36.91
C CYS A 52 9.59 17.37 -35.98
N SER A 53 8.77 18.24 -36.57
CA SER A 53 7.94 19.22 -35.88
C SER A 53 7.00 18.59 -34.85
N LEU A 54 6.84 19.28 -33.70
CA LEU A 54 5.93 18.92 -32.60
C LEU A 54 4.52 19.53 -32.76
N ASN A 55 4.12 19.92 -33.97
CA ASN A 55 2.84 20.58 -34.23
C ASN A 55 1.61 19.68 -34.00
N ASN A 56 1.78 18.37 -33.85
CA ASN A 56 0.69 17.43 -33.56
C ASN A 56 0.60 17.15 -32.05
N PHE A 57 -0.23 17.88 -31.32
CA PHE A 57 -0.29 17.81 -29.85
C PHE A 57 -0.72 16.46 -29.29
N SER A 58 -1.44 15.65 -30.07
CA SER A 58 -2.04 14.39 -29.61
C SER A 58 -1.02 13.36 -29.10
N ASP A 59 0.20 13.34 -29.65
CA ASP A 59 1.28 12.44 -29.25
C ASP A 59 2.48 13.16 -28.61
N VAL A 60 2.36 14.45 -28.34
CA VAL A 60 3.43 15.24 -27.73
C VAL A 60 3.36 15.14 -26.20
N VAL A 61 4.52 14.84 -25.62
CA VAL A 61 4.70 14.70 -24.18
C VAL A 61 5.87 15.53 -23.71
N PHE A 62 5.87 15.90 -22.44
CA PHE A 62 7.00 16.56 -21.80
C PHE A 62 7.53 15.78 -20.59
N LEU A 63 8.83 15.92 -20.34
CA LEU A 63 9.45 15.31 -19.16
C LEU A 63 9.26 16.21 -17.92
N ARG A 64 8.48 15.74 -16.93
CA ARG A 64 7.96 16.52 -15.78
C ARG A 64 8.95 17.48 -15.11
N LYS A 65 10.23 17.11 -14.97
CA LYS A 65 11.25 17.91 -14.26
C LYS A 65 11.97 18.96 -15.13
N CYS A 66 12.22 18.68 -16.40
CA CYS A 66 12.96 19.60 -17.29
C CYS A 66 12.09 20.24 -18.36
N LYS A 67 10.85 19.79 -18.51
CA LYS A 67 9.84 20.36 -19.42
C LYS A 67 10.14 20.29 -20.92
N HIS A 68 11.28 19.73 -21.35
CA HIS A 68 11.52 19.43 -22.76
C HIS A 68 10.46 18.48 -23.35
N HIS A 69 10.06 18.79 -24.58
CA HIS A 69 9.01 18.15 -25.36
C HIS A 69 9.56 17.11 -26.34
N PHE A 70 8.80 16.04 -26.56
CA PHE A 70 9.13 14.95 -27.46
C PHE A 70 7.83 14.27 -27.95
N HIS A 71 7.86 13.62 -29.11
CA HIS A 71 6.84 12.62 -29.45
C HIS A 71 6.92 11.43 -28.47
N LEU A 72 5.77 10.93 -28.02
CA LEU A 72 5.68 9.80 -27.10
C LEU A 72 6.39 8.56 -27.67
N HIS A 73 6.14 8.26 -28.95
CA HIS A 73 6.75 7.12 -29.62
C HIS A 73 8.28 7.23 -29.71
N CYS A 74 8.82 8.45 -29.86
CA CYS A 74 10.27 8.66 -29.86
C CYS A 74 10.90 8.34 -28.49
N LEU A 75 10.23 8.69 -27.39
CA LEU A 75 10.70 8.31 -26.05
C LEU A 75 10.55 6.81 -25.81
N GLU A 76 9.45 6.20 -26.26
CA GLU A 76 9.24 4.76 -26.18
C GLU A 76 10.37 3.98 -26.84
N GLN A 77 10.66 4.28 -28.11
CA GLN A 77 11.76 3.63 -28.84
C GLN A 77 13.10 3.81 -28.14
N LEU A 78 13.37 4.99 -27.60
CA LEU A 78 14.63 5.29 -26.92
C LEU A 78 14.83 4.46 -25.63
N TYR A 79 13.78 4.32 -24.82
CA TYR A 79 13.86 3.67 -23.51
C TYR A 79 13.47 2.18 -23.52
N SER A 80 12.92 1.66 -24.62
CA SER A 80 12.54 0.25 -24.76
C SER A 80 13.71 -0.71 -24.54
N PHE A 81 14.95 -0.26 -24.75
CA PHE A 81 16.17 -1.05 -24.57
C PHE A 81 16.72 -1.06 -23.13
N GLY A 82 15.90 -0.76 -22.12
CA GLY A 82 16.30 -0.80 -20.71
C GLY A 82 17.33 0.27 -20.33
N LYS A 83 17.37 1.37 -21.08
CA LYS A 83 18.26 2.50 -20.77
C LYS A 83 17.67 3.32 -19.62
N PRO A 84 18.51 3.87 -18.73
CA PRO A 84 18.03 4.75 -17.67
C PRO A 84 17.33 5.98 -18.28
N LEU A 85 16.23 6.41 -17.67
CA LEU A 85 15.51 7.61 -18.11
C LEU A 85 16.41 8.84 -17.98
N LYS A 86 16.87 9.34 -19.12
CA LYS A 86 17.74 10.51 -19.23
C LYS A 86 17.23 11.37 -20.37
N CYS A 87 16.90 12.62 -20.08
CA CYS A 87 16.42 13.55 -21.09
C CYS A 87 17.44 13.65 -22.25
N PRO A 88 17.03 13.38 -23.51
CA PRO A 88 17.93 13.44 -24.67
C PRO A 88 18.50 14.85 -24.91
N TYR A 89 17.69 15.87 -24.60
CA TYR A 89 18.04 17.27 -24.77
C TYR A 89 19.03 17.76 -23.68
N CYS A 90 18.59 17.83 -22.42
CA CYS A 90 19.39 18.42 -21.33
C CYS A 90 20.18 17.42 -20.48
N ARG A 91 20.12 16.12 -20.79
CA ARG A 91 20.83 15.05 -20.06
C ARG A 91 20.41 14.86 -18.60
N ARG A 92 19.34 15.51 -18.13
CA ARG A 92 18.79 15.31 -16.78
C ARG A 92 18.39 13.85 -16.57
N VAL A 93 18.90 13.24 -15.49
CA VAL A 93 18.61 11.85 -15.11
C VAL A 93 17.39 11.78 -14.21
N TYR A 94 16.50 10.84 -14.49
CA TYR A 94 15.29 10.56 -13.72
C TYR A 94 15.47 9.23 -13.00
N LYS A 95 15.74 9.31 -11.70
CA LYS A 95 15.90 8.13 -10.86
C LYS A 95 14.54 7.58 -10.47
N LEU A 96 14.27 6.33 -10.86
CA LEU A 96 13.08 5.59 -10.41
C LEU A 96 13.11 5.49 -8.89
N LYS A 97 11.97 5.74 -8.23
CA LYS A 97 11.86 5.67 -6.77
C LYS A 97 10.83 4.60 -6.40
N TYR A 98 11.30 3.60 -5.70
CA TYR A 98 10.45 2.57 -5.10
C TYR A 98 10.35 2.78 -3.59
N GLY A 99 9.20 2.42 -3.03
CA GLY A 99 9.01 2.42 -1.59
C GLY A 99 9.68 1.23 -0.91
N LYS A 100 9.36 1.03 0.37
CA LYS A 100 10.02 0.04 1.23
C LYS A 100 9.26 -1.29 1.31
N CYS A 101 8.17 -1.46 0.56
CA CYS A 101 7.37 -2.68 0.59
C CYS A 101 8.09 -3.79 -0.20
N ARG A 102 8.67 -4.75 0.52
CA ARG A 102 9.60 -5.73 -0.07
C ARG A 102 8.93 -6.80 -0.94
N SER A 103 7.72 -7.23 -0.58
CA SER A 103 7.05 -8.33 -1.25
C SER A 103 5.56 -8.38 -0.92
N GLY A 104 4.75 -8.78 -1.89
CA GLY A 104 3.34 -9.00 -1.69
C GLY A 104 2.61 -9.21 -3.01
N VAL A 105 1.31 -9.46 -2.90
CA VAL A 105 0.39 -9.58 -4.03
C VAL A 105 -0.77 -8.60 -3.85
N LEU A 106 -1.12 -7.89 -4.91
CA LEU A 106 -2.37 -7.15 -5.03
C LEU A 106 -3.26 -7.88 -6.01
N GLU A 107 -4.52 -8.11 -5.64
CA GLU A 107 -5.54 -8.69 -6.51
C GLU A 107 -6.75 -7.77 -6.53
N THR A 108 -7.20 -7.40 -7.71
CA THR A 108 -8.45 -6.65 -7.92
C THR A 108 -9.46 -7.53 -8.61
N TYR A 109 -10.71 -7.46 -8.18
CA TYR A 109 -11.84 -8.15 -8.82
C TYR A 109 -12.95 -7.13 -9.05
N PHE A 110 -13.42 -7.05 -10.29
CA PHE A 110 -14.45 -6.13 -10.70
C PHE A 110 -15.69 -6.92 -11.11
N ALA A 111 -16.75 -6.77 -10.33
CA ALA A 111 -18.08 -7.28 -10.63
C ALA A 111 -19.02 -6.12 -11.01
N LYS A 112 -20.23 -6.42 -11.45
CA LYS A 112 -21.18 -5.39 -11.93
C LYS A 112 -21.38 -4.24 -10.95
N ASN A 113 -21.57 -4.54 -9.67
CA ASN A 113 -21.88 -3.55 -8.63
C ASN A 113 -20.78 -3.37 -7.58
N GLU A 114 -19.76 -4.22 -7.59
CA GLU A 114 -18.74 -4.28 -6.54
C GLU A 114 -17.34 -4.36 -7.13
N LEU A 115 -16.41 -3.74 -6.41
CA LEU A 115 -14.99 -3.76 -6.71
C LEU A 115 -14.29 -4.19 -5.43
N LEU A 116 -13.56 -5.31 -5.51
CA LEU A 116 -12.75 -5.83 -4.42
C LEU A 116 -11.28 -5.59 -4.72
N ILE A 117 -10.54 -5.04 -3.75
CA ILE A 117 -9.08 -4.91 -3.79
C ILE A 117 -8.51 -5.64 -2.59
N ARG A 118 -7.64 -6.61 -2.85
CA ARG A 118 -6.97 -7.42 -1.84
C ARG A 118 -5.48 -7.17 -1.90
N PHE A 119 -4.90 -6.77 -0.78
CA PHE A 119 -3.46 -6.66 -0.58
C PHE A 119 -3.00 -7.79 0.35
N ALA A 120 -2.28 -8.76 -0.19
CA ALA A 120 -1.69 -9.87 0.56
C ALA A 120 -0.19 -9.63 0.75
N LEU A 121 0.19 -9.29 1.99
CA LEU A 121 1.57 -9.24 2.45
C LEU A 121 1.92 -10.54 3.20
N ARG A 122 3.18 -10.72 3.57
CA ARG A 122 3.69 -11.96 4.19
C ARG A 122 2.84 -12.44 5.38
N SER A 123 2.47 -11.51 6.26
CA SER A 123 1.76 -11.81 7.52
C SER A 123 0.42 -11.10 7.65
N PHE A 124 0.05 -10.28 6.67
CA PHE A 124 -1.11 -9.41 6.74
C PHE A 124 -1.87 -9.45 5.43
N GLU A 125 -3.17 -9.32 5.55
CA GLU A 125 -4.08 -9.22 4.43
C GLU A 125 -5.03 -8.06 4.66
N PHE A 126 -5.18 -7.22 3.65
CA PHE A 126 -6.08 -6.08 3.68
C PHE A 126 -7.05 -6.18 2.52
N ILE A 127 -8.34 -6.17 2.81
CA ILE A 127 -9.40 -6.27 1.82
C ILE A 127 -10.23 -4.97 1.85
N PHE A 128 -10.35 -4.37 0.68
CA PHE A 128 -11.20 -3.22 0.43
C PHE A 128 -12.33 -3.66 -0.49
N VAL A 129 -13.55 -3.34 -0.11
CA VAL A 129 -14.74 -3.56 -0.94
C VAL A 129 -15.38 -2.21 -1.18
N PHE A 130 -15.58 -1.87 -2.44
CA PHE A 130 -16.18 -0.62 -2.89
C PHE A 130 -17.37 -0.91 -3.80
N LYS A 131 -18.30 0.04 -3.90
CA LYS A 131 -19.28 0.05 -4.98
C LYS A 131 -18.53 0.28 -6.29
N ASN A 132 -18.80 -0.52 -7.32
CA ASN A 132 -18.18 -0.33 -8.63
C ASN A 132 -18.76 0.89 -9.34
N ASN A 133 -18.03 2.01 -9.29
CA ASN A 133 -18.35 3.24 -10.00
C ASN A 133 -17.07 3.86 -10.60
N GLU A 134 -17.21 4.90 -11.40
CA GLU A 134 -16.07 5.53 -12.08
C GLU A 134 -14.99 6.03 -11.10
N GLU A 135 -15.40 6.67 -10.02
CA GLU A 135 -14.50 7.25 -9.03
C GLU A 135 -13.66 6.18 -8.30
N THR A 136 -14.30 5.08 -7.87
CA THR A 136 -13.60 3.97 -7.21
C THR A 136 -12.70 3.22 -8.17
N ARG A 137 -13.05 3.14 -9.46
CA ARG A 137 -12.15 2.61 -10.50
C ARG A 137 -10.90 3.47 -10.63
N ARG A 138 -11.05 4.81 -10.70
CA ARG A 138 -9.90 5.74 -10.72
C ARG A 138 -8.99 5.55 -9.51
N VAL A 139 -9.56 5.53 -8.30
CA VAL A 139 -8.78 5.29 -7.07
C VAL A 139 -8.12 3.91 -7.06
N THR A 140 -8.77 2.89 -7.61
CA THR A 140 -8.21 1.54 -7.74
C THR A 140 -6.98 1.54 -8.65
N THR A 141 -7.05 2.21 -9.80
CA THR A 141 -5.90 2.38 -10.70
C THR A 141 -4.74 3.06 -9.99
N LEU A 142 -4.99 4.11 -9.21
CA LEU A 142 -3.96 4.78 -8.42
C LEU A 142 -3.38 3.89 -7.31
N LEU A 143 -4.20 3.07 -6.65
CA LEU A 143 -3.73 2.08 -5.67
C LEU A 143 -2.83 1.02 -6.32
N MET A 144 -3.19 0.54 -7.51
CA MET A 144 -2.37 -0.40 -8.28
C MET A 144 -1.02 0.23 -8.66
N LYS A 145 -1.04 1.47 -9.15
CA LYS A 145 0.16 2.26 -9.44
C LYS A 145 1.04 2.46 -8.20
N ALA A 146 0.45 2.81 -7.07
CA ALA A 146 1.17 2.95 -5.79
C ALA A 146 1.76 1.62 -5.31
N TRP A 147 1.04 0.52 -5.53
CA TRP A 147 1.49 -0.82 -5.20
C TRP A 147 2.70 -1.24 -6.04
N GLU A 148 2.65 -1.09 -7.37
CA GLU A 148 3.78 -1.40 -8.27
C GLU A 148 5.02 -0.57 -7.97
N ARG A 149 4.82 0.67 -7.49
CA ARG A 149 5.88 1.55 -6.97
C ARG A 149 6.35 1.17 -5.55
N GLN A 150 5.82 0.10 -4.97
CA GLN A 150 6.14 -0.42 -3.63
C GLN A 150 5.93 0.61 -2.49
N LEU A 151 5.06 1.60 -2.72
CA LEU A 151 4.82 2.71 -1.80
C LEU A 151 3.90 2.33 -0.65
N LEU A 152 3.02 1.35 -0.86
CA LEU A 152 2.06 0.87 0.12
C LEU A 152 2.67 -0.25 0.97
N ASN A 153 2.93 0.03 2.25
CA ASN A 153 3.39 -0.95 3.23
C ASN A 153 2.30 -1.24 4.27
N THR A 154 2.55 -2.19 5.18
CA THR A 154 1.60 -2.57 6.24
C THR A 154 1.10 -1.38 7.05
N GLY A 155 1.97 -0.42 7.42
CA GLY A 155 1.57 0.74 8.22
C GLY A 155 0.61 1.66 7.48
N ILE A 156 0.86 1.91 6.19
CA ILE A 156 -0.03 2.69 5.33
C ILE A 156 -1.36 1.96 5.15
N LEU A 157 -1.33 0.68 4.75
CA LEU A 157 -2.55 -0.09 4.52
C LEU A 157 -3.41 -0.21 5.80
N ASN A 158 -2.76 -0.40 6.95
CA ASN A 158 -3.41 -0.37 8.25
C ASN A 158 -4.15 0.96 8.51
N SER A 159 -3.48 2.08 8.25
CA SER A 159 -4.11 3.40 8.39
C SER A 159 -5.32 3.60 7.49
N LEU A 160 -5.31 3.02 6.28
CA LEU A 160 -6.44 3.06 5.34
C LEU A 160 -7.60 2.13 5.77
N THR A 161 -7.34 1.08 6.54
CA THR A 161 -8.40 0.20 7.06
C THR A 161 -9.06 0.73 8.32
N CYS A 162 -8.35 1.50 9.15
CA CYS A 162 -8.90 2.06 10.40
C CYS A 162 -9.84 3.26 10.18
N SER A 163 -9.99 3.77 8.95
CA SER A 163 -10.91 4.87 8.65
C SER A 163 -12.38 4.42 8.63
N TYR A 164 -13.29 5.27 9.11
CA TYR A 164 -14.74 5.05 9.06
C TYR A 164 -15.25 4.83 7.62
N LYS A 165 -16.28 3.99 7.42
CA LYS A 165 -16.78 3.58 6.09
C LYS A 165 -17.02 4.75 5.12
N MET A 166 -17.59 5.86 5.61
CA MET A 166 -17.91 7.04 4.77
C MET A 166 -16.71 7.90 4.37
N LEU A 167 -15.60 7.85 5.12
CA LEU A 167 -14.40 8.66 4.86
C LEU A 167 -13.28 7.89 4.16
N LYS A 168 -13.51 6.60 3.88
CA LYS A 168 -12.48 5.68 3.40
C LYS A 168 -11.88 6.12 2.06
N LEU A 169 -12.70 6.61 1.14
CA LEU A 169 -12.23 7.00 -0.20
C LEU A 169 -11.37 8.27 -0.18
N GLU A 170 -11.80 9.29 0.56
CA GLU A 170 -11.06 10.55 0.69
C GLU A 170 -9.72 10.37 1.41
N VAL A 171 -9.68 9.54 2.45
CA VAL A 171 -8.43 9.18 3.14
C VAL A 171 -7.46 8.48 2.19
N ILE A 172 -7.96 7.58 1.32
CA ILE A 172 -7.13 6.92 0.31
C ILE A 172 -6.58 7.94 -0.69
N LYS A 173 -7.43 8.79 -1.27
CA LYS A 173 -7.00 9.83 -2.22
C LYS A 173 -5.94 10.75 -1.62
N HIS A 174 -6.20 11.28 -0.42
CA HIS A 174 -5.25 12.14 0.28
C HIS A 174 -3.91 11.42 0.53
N THR A 175 -3.95 10.15 0.92
CA THR A 175 -2.75 9.33 1.11
C THR A 175 -1.97 9.15 -0.20
N LEU A 176 -2.65 8.87 -1.31
CA LEU A 176 -2.03 8.73 -2.63
C LEU A 176 -1.39 10.04 -3.10
N THR A 177 -2.05 11.18 -2.91
CA THR A 177 -1.49 12.50 -3.20
C THR A 177 -0.21 12.74 -2.40
N ARG A 178 -0.20 12.42 -1.09
CA ARG A 178 1.01 12.52 -0.25
C ARG A 178 2.14 11.61 -0.70
N LEU A 179 1.81 10.47 -1.31
CA LEU A 179 2.77 9.54 -1.91
C LEU A 179 3.23 9.97 -3.32
N ASN A 180 2.76 11.14 -3.82
CA ASN A 180 2.99 11.63 -5.17
C ASN A 180 2.58 10.57 -6.21
N VAL A 181 1.38 10.03 -6.02
CA VAL A 181 0.65 9.15 -6.94
C VAL A 181 -0.61 9.89 -7.36
N PHE A 182 -0.71 10.22 -8.63
CA PHE A 182 -1.78 11.01 -9.22
C PHE A 182 -2.19 10.43 -10.57
N GLU A 183 -3.33 10.86 -11.06
CA GLU A 183 -3.87 10.46 -12.36
C GLU A 183 -2.96 10.99 -13.47
N ASN A 184 -2.67 10.12 -14.43
CA ASN A 184 -1.92 10.45 -15.63
C ASN A 184 -2.66 9.76 -16.78
N GLN A 185 -3.65 10.44 -17.35
CA GLN A 185 -4.61 9.84 -18.28
C GLN A 185 -3.95 9.08 -19.43
N LEU A 186 -2.86 9.63 -19.98
CA LEU A 186 -2.05 8.99 -21.01
C LEU A 186 -1.50 7.65 -20.52
N ILE A 187 -0.77 7.65 -19.42
CA ILE A 187 -0.11 6.44 -18.91
C ILE A 187 -1.13 5.44 -18.34
N ASP A 188 -2.16 5.95 -17.68
CA ASP A 188 -3.14 5.12 -17.03
C ASP A 188 -4.00 4.38 -18.07
N SER A 189 -4.30 5.00 -19.22
CA SER A 189 -4.93 4.31 -20.36
C SER A 189 -4.00 3.28 -21.00
N MET A 190 -2.71 3.56 -21.15
CA MET A 190 -1.74 2.61 -21.70
C MET A 190 -1.53 1.38 -20.80
N LEU A 191 -1.53 1.55 -19.48
CA LEU A 191 -1.20 0.49 -18.52
C LEU A 191 -2.42 -0.23 -17.93
N TYR A 192 -3.57 0.42 -17.91
CA TYR A 192 -4.79 -0.05 -17.25
C TYR A 192 -6.06 0.13 -18.09
N GLY A 193 -5.94 0.52 -19.36
CA GLY A 193 -7.05 0.65 -20.30
C GLY A 193 -7.87 -0.63 -20.43
N ALA A 194 -9.17 -0.45 -20.70
CA ALA A 194 -10.22 -1.45 -20.54
C ALA A 194 -10.23 -2.59 -21.59
N ASP A 195 -9.28 -2.62 -22.53
CA ASP A 195 -9.36 -3.49 -23.71
C ASP A 195 -8.45 -4.73 -23.71
N ASP A 196 -7.75 -5.04 -22.61
CA ASP A 196 -7.04 -6.32 -22.48
C ASP A 196 -7.99 -7.46 -22.06
N CYS A 197 -8.87 -7.77 -23.00
CA CYS A 197 -9.63 -8.99 -23.10
C CYS A 197 -8.72 -10.18 -23.46
N TYR A 198 -7.91 -10.69 -22.53
CA TYR A 198 -7.29 -12.01 -22.69
C TYR A 198 -7.08 -12.78 -21.36
N TYR A 199 -7.87 -13.87 -21.26
CA TYR A 199 -7.76 -15.08 -20.41
C TYR A 199 -8.42 -15.17 -19.01
N LYS A 200 -9.42 -16.06 -18.99
CA LYS A 200 -9.96 -17.00 -17.97
C LYS A 200 -9.72 -16.72 -16.48
N THR A 201 -10.83 -16.47 -15.79
CA THR A 201 -10.99 -16.48 -14.32
C THR A 201 -10.87 -17.89 -13.73
N PRO A 202 -10.27 -18.07 -12.55
CA PRO A 202 -10.67 -19.13 -11.63
C PRO A 202 -11.87 -18.67 -10.81
N VAL A 203 -12.84 -19.57 -10.67
CA VAL A 203 -14.03 -19.41 -9.82
C VAL A 203 -13.58 -19.34 -8.35
N ILE A 204 -13.90 -18.25 -7.65
CA ILE A 204 -13.81 -18.20 -6.18
C ILE A 204 -15.24 -18.37 -5.65
N SER A 205 -15.44 -19.44 -4.89
CA SER A 205 -16.72 -19.77 -4.26
C SER A 205 -17.10 -18.74 -3.20
N ASN A 206 -18.39 -18.40 -3.18
CA ASN A 206 -19.04 -17.47 -2.27
C ASN A 206 -18.78 -17.81 -0.79
N GLU A 207 -18.20 -16.87 -0.05
CA GLU A 207 -18.46 -16.69 1.38
C GLU A 207 -18.07 -15.26 1.84
N MET A 208 -19.10 -14.50 2.22
CA MET A 208 -19.19 -13.38 3.17
C MET A 208 -18.28 -12.13 3.06
N TYR A 209 -18.98 -10.99 2.91
CA TYR A 209 -18.46 -9.62 2.86
C TYR A 209 -18.54 -8.92 4.22
N THR A 210 -17.38 -8.65 4.80
CA THR A 210 -17.08 -7.50 5.66
C THR A 210 -15.61 -7.15 5.42
N ALA A 211 -15.14 -5.96 5.80
CA ALA A 211 -13.69 -5.71 5.83
C ALA A 211 -13.10 -6.59 6.95
N VAL A 212 -12.75 -7.82 6.62
CA VAL A 212 -12.23 -8.80 7.58
C VAL A 212 -10.74 -8.53 7.78
N TRP A 213 -10.37 -8.20 9.02
CA TRP A 213 -9.00 -8.35 9.49
C TRP A 213 -8.71 -9.85 9.67
N ARG A 214 -8.03 -10.48 8.71
CA ARG A 214 -7.42 -11.79 8.93
C ARG A 214 -5.92 -11.61 9.08
N ARG A 215 -5.43 -11.68 10.32
CA ARG A 215 -4.05 -12.10 10.55
C ARG A 215 -3.97 -13.52 9.96
N LYS A 216 -3.08 -13.76 8.98
CA LYS A 216 -2.77 -15.14 8.62
C LYS A 216 -2.39 -15.83 9.92
N GLN A 217 -3.13 -16.88 10.31
CA GLN A 217 -2.63 -17.73 11.38
C GLN A 217 -1.20 -18.13 10.96
N PRO A 218 -0.20 -17.93 11.83
CA PRO A 218 1.13 -18.41 11.52
C PRO A 218 0.97 -19.89 11.19
N THR A 219 1.47 -20.30 10.02
CA THR A 219 1.66 -21.73 9.73
C THR A 219 2.33 -22.32 10.95
N GLU A 220 1.67 -23.27 11.59
CA GLU A 220 2.08 -23.83 12.88
C GLU A 220 3.59 -24.06 12.86
N PRO A 221 4.37 -23.44 13.77
CA PRO A 221 5.71 -23.93 14.00
C PRO A 221 5.60 -25.37 14.53
N PRO A 222 6.60 -26.23 14.31
CA PRO A 222 6.59 -27.56 14.88
C PRO A 222 6.33 -27.45 16.38
N THR A 223 5.37 -28.24 16.84
CA THR A 223 4.87 -28.28 18.21
C THR A 223 5.99 -28.14 19.23
N LEU A 224 6.03 -26.99 19.91
CA LEU A 224 6.79 -26.83 21.14
C LEU A 224 5.83 -26.39 22.25
N SER A 225 5.39 -27.39 22.99
CA SER A 225 4.82 -27.28 24.33
C SER A 225 5.68 -26.38 25.21
N ASN A 226 5.29 -25.12 25.44
CA ASN A 226 5.83 -24.32 26.56
C ASN A 226 5.14 -22.97 26.87
N GLU A 227 4.00 -22.62 26.28
CA GLU A 227 3.37 -21.32 26.56
C GLU A 227 2.87 -21.16 28.01
N SER A 228 2.49 -22.27 28.67
CA SER A 228 2.15 -22.29 30.10
C SER A 228 3.33 -21.94 31.02
N ASN A 229 4.58 -22.08 30.54
CA ASN A 229 5.78 -21.73 31.32
C ASN A 229 6.11 -20.23 31.30
N VAL A 230 5.67 -19.48 30.29
CA VAL A 230 5.99 -18.04 30.18
C VAL A 230 5.11 -17.22 31.12
N ILE A 231 3.80 -17.50 31.17
CA ILE A 231 2.87 -16.83 32.09
C ILE A 231 3.24 -17.14 33.54
N ALA A 232 3.62 -18.38 33.85
CA ALA A 232 4.09 -18.78 35.18
C ALA A 232 5.38 -18.04 35.60
N ARG A 233 6.33 -17.84 34.66
CA ARG A 233 7.57 -17.08 34.93
C ARG A 233 7.32 -15.59 35.13
N ILE A 234 6.39 -14.99 34.38
CA ILE A 234 5.99 -13.59 34.55
C ILE A 234 5.30 -13.38 35.91
N MET A 235 4.35 -14.25 36.26
CA MET A 235 3.67 -14.26 37.57
C MET A 235 4.65 -14.43 38.73
N HIS A 236 5.61 -15.35 38.62
CA HIS A 236 6.64 -15.58 39.64
C HIS A 236 7.59 -14.38 39.81
N THR A 237 7.92 -13.69 38.71
CA THR A 237 8.79 -12.49 38.72
C THR A 237 8.06 -11.29 39.34
N CYS A 238 6.78 -11.10 39.02
CA CYS A 238 5.96 -10.08 39.68
C CYS A 238 5.81 -10.35 41.18
N ARG A 239 5.62 -11.61 41.61
CA ARG A 239 5.50 -11.97 43.03
C ARG A 239 6.76 -11.67 43.84
N ARG A 240 7.95 -11.73 43.23
CA ARG A 240 9.22 -11.33 43.87
C ARG A 240 9.41 -9.82 43.98
N LEU A 241 8.87 -9.05 43.03
CA LEU A 241 8.96 -7.58 43.06
C LEU A 241 8.01 -6.92 44.06
N PHE A 242 6.93 -7.62 44.45
CA PHE A 242 5.90 -7.12 45.37
C PHE A 242 5.92 -7.76 46.76
N ASN A 243 6.90 -8.61 47.08
CA ASN A 243 7.01 -9.16 48.43
C ASN A 243 7.64 -8.11 49.36
N PRO A 244 6.92 -7.61 50.38
CA PRO A 244 7.48 -6.61 51.29
C PRO A 244 8.59 -7.27 52.12
N ILE A 245 9.83 -6.82 51.93
CA ILE A 245 10.92 -7.15 52.85
C ILE A 245 10.62 -6.44 54.17
N THR A 246 9.99 -7.16 55.10
CA THR A 246 9.88 -6.77 56.50
C THR A 246 11.22 -7.05 57.19
N ARG A 247 12.17 -6.11 57.06
CA ARG A 247 13.22 -5.92 58.07
C ARG A 247 13.29 -4.45 58.44
N VAL A 248 12.69 -4.16 59.58
CA VAL A 248 12.77 -2.89 60.29
C VAL A 248 14.22 -2.71 60.74
N SER A 249 14.92 -1.72 60.18
CA SER A 249 16.14 -1.14 60.73
C SER A 249 15.74 0.20 61.32
N THR A 250 15.70 0.28 62.64
CA THR A 250 15.44 1.50 63.41
C THR A 250 16.62 2.46 63.25
N GLY A 251 16.49 3.44 62.37
CA GLY A 251 17.45 4.54 62.21
C GLY A 251 16.76 5.79 61.61
N PRO A 252 17.06 7.01 62.09
CA PRO A 252 16.25 8.21 61.83
C PRO A 252 16.40 8.81 60.42
N VAL A 253 17.06 8.14 59.47
CA VAL A 253 17.37 8.70 58.14
C VAL A 253 16.52 8.08 57.01
N ALA A 254 15.67 7.08 57.28
CA ALA A 254 14.98 6.30 56.25
C ALA A 254 13.60 6.85 55.79
N TYR A 255 13.06 7.90 56.41
CA TYR A 255 11.69 8.36 56.14
C TYR A 255 11.52 9.22 54.88
N TYR A 256 12.58 9.85 54.37
CA TYR A 256 12.47 10.75 53.21
C TYR A 256 12.52 10.05 51.85
N THR A 257 13.04 8.82 51.76
CA THR A 257 13.18 8.08 50.49
C THR A 257 11.97 7.20 50.13
N GLN A 258 11.06 6.91 51.07
CA GLN A 258 9.88 6.07 50.77
C GLN A 258 8.67 6.86 50.22
N LEU A 259 8.58 8.16 50.51
CA LEU A 259 7.44 8.99 50.06
C LEU A 259 7.54 9.45 48.59
N THR A 260 8.72 9.40 47.96
CA THR A 260 8.91 9.83 46.56
C THR A 260 8.75 8.69 45.54
N LEU A 261 8.75 7.43 45.96
CA LEU A 261 8.64 6.25 45.08
C LEU A 261 7.23 5.65 45.01
N PHE A 262 6.32 6.06 45.90
CA PHE A 262 4.95 5.58 45.91
C PHE A 262 4.12 5.99 44.67
N PRO A 263 4.21 7.24 44.15
CA PRO A 263 3.45 7.63 42.96
C PRO A 263 3.90 6.88 41.70
N LEU A 264 5.19 6.55 41.61
CA LEU A 264 5.78 5.88 40.44
C LEU A 264 5.35 4.40 40.33
N ARG A 265 5.10 3.75 41.47
CA ARG A 265 4.63 2.34 41.49
C ARG A 265 3.17 2.23 41.07
N ILE A 266 2.35 3.21 41.44
CA ILE A 266 0.92 3.22 41.08
C ILE A 266 0.75 3.52 39.58
N THR A 267 1.53 4.43 39.01
CA THR A 267 1.44 4.73 37.57
C THR A 267 1.89 3.56 36.69
N ILE A 268 2.94 2.84 37.09
CA ILE A 268 3.37 1.62 36.37
C ILE A 268 2.30 0.53 36.45
N LEU A 269 1.67 0.34 37.61
CA LEU A 269 0.61 -0.66 37.77
C LEU A 269 -0.64 -0.31 36.96
N ALA A 270 -1.05 0.95 36.96
CA ALA A 270 -2.15 1.45 36.15
C ALA A 270 -1.87 1.31 34.64
N PHE A 271 -0.64 1.58 34.20
CA PHE A 271 -0.24 1.40 32.81
C PHE A 271 -0.25 -0.08 32.38
N LEU A 272 0.24 -0.97 33.24
CA LEU A 272 0.20 -2.41 32.98
C LEU A 272 -1.23 -2.95 32.95
N LEU A 273 -2.09 -2.55 33.90
CA LEU A 273 -3.50 -2.96 33.92
C LEU A 273 -4.26 -2.43 32.70
N TYR A 274 -4.02 -1.18 32.29
CA TYR A 274 -4.60 -0.63 31.07
C TYR A 274 -4.11 -1.38 29.82
N PHE A 275 -2.82 -1.68 29.74
CA PHE A 275 -2.24 -2.45 28.65
C PHE A 275 -2.85 -3.86 28.56
N PHE A 276 -3.02 -4.55 29.70
CA PHE A 276 -3.69 -5.85 29.73
C PHE A 276 -5.18 -5.75 29.40
N TYR A 277 -5.89 -4.74 29.90
CA TYR A 277 -7.29 -4.50 29.56
C TYR A 277 -7.50 -4.28 28.06
N VAL A 278 -6.64 -3.49 27.42
CA VAL A 278 -6.66 -3.28 25.96
C VAL A 278 -6.32 -4.58 25.22
N MET A 279 -5.34 -5.35 25.69
CA MET A 279 -4.97 -6.62 25.06
C MET A 279 -6.05 -7.71 25.18
N PHE A 280 -6.81 -7.75 26.28
CA PHE A 280 -7.85 -8.75 26.51
C PHE A 280 -9.19 -8.40 25.87
N ASN A 281 -9.60 -7.12 25.86
CA ASN A 281 -10.85 -6.72 25.20
C ASN A 281 -10.76 -6.71 23.66
N PHE A 282 -9.56 -6.84 23.10
CA PHE A 282 -9.38 -7.01 21.65
C PHE A 282 -9.58 -8.46 21.16
N ASN A 283 -9.86 -9.42 22.05
CA ASN A 283 -10.08 -10.83 21.69
C ASN A 283 -11.56 -11.26 21.67
N GLU A 284 -12.52 -10.39 22.01
CA GLU A 284 -13.96 -10.70 21.94
C GLU A 284 -14.77 -9.83 20.96
N LEU A 285 -14.12 -9.16 19.99
CA LEU A 285 -14.79 -8.46 18.89
C LEU A 285 -14.24 -8.87 17.52
#